data_AF-A0A6B3II21-F1
#
_entry.id   AF-A0A6B3II21-F1
#
_cell.length_a   1.000
_cell.length_b   1.000
_cell.length_c   1.000
_cell.angle_alpha   90.00
_cell.angle_beta   90.00
_cell.angle_gamma   90.00
#
_symmetry.space_group_name_H-M   'P 1'
#
loop_
_entity.id
_entity.type
_entity.pdbx_description
1 polymer ?
#
loop_
_entity_poly.entity_id
_entity_poly.type
_entity_poly.pdbx_seq_one_letter_code
_entity_poly.pdbx_strand_id
1 'polypeptide(L)'
;MRKPQLVGVYDWTDTAHAYRAELTEFVDEPVLSADPVLREEVELSTAWFSAVRATLATVAAVRTDRIAVRQEWIDRAVPQFTGHPAPHIEVWECAHGDFHAANLTTSATVLDWEGWGMAPRGYDAALLVAYSQLAPHTAARMRHELRDLLDTSAGRAATLVVCADLLQSASRGDHPDLTGKLHELVERAAQKR
;
A
#
# COMPACT_ATOMS: atom_id res chain seq x y z
N MET A 1 -13.83 10.26 0.75
CA MET A 1 -12.94 9.48 -0.13
C MET A 1 -13.41 9.61 -1.57
N ARG A 2 -12.49 9.79 -2.52
CA ARG A 2 -12.80 9.78 -3.97
C ARG A 2 -12.40 8.42 -4.52
N LYS A 3 -13.36 7.68 -5.05
CA LYS A 3 -13.16 6.41 -5.76
C LYS A 3 -14.24 6.26 -6.82
N PRO A 4 -14.01 5.47 -7.88
CA PRO A 4 -15.06 5.13 -8.83
C PRO A 4 -16.31 4.58 -8.14
N GLN A 5 -17.49 5.00 -8.61
CA GLN A 5 -18.72 4.35 -8.20
C GLN A 5 -18.74 2.89 -8.71
N LEU A 6 -19.07 1.94 -7.84
CA LEU A 6 -19.37 0.57 -8.25
C LEU A 6 -20.80 0.54 -8.81
N VAL A 7 -20.92 0.28 -10.10
CA VAL A 7 -22.19 0.29 -10.84
C VAL A 7 -22.87 -1.07 -10.78
N GLY A 8 -22.11 -2.15 -10.85
CA GLY A 8 -22.66 -3.51 -10.82
C GLY A 8 -21.63 -4.57 -10.45
N VAL A 9 -22.12 -5.64 -9.85
CA VAL A 9 -21.36 -6.86 -9.55
C VAL A 9 -22.11 -8.03 -10.15
N TYR A 10 -21.40 -8.89 -10.87
CA TYR A 10 -21.95 -10.12 -11.42
C TYR A 10 -21.08 -11.30 -11.02
N ASP A 11 -21.68 -12.21 -10.26
CA ASP A 11 -21.04 -13.43 -9.78
C ASP A 11 -21.57 -14.64 -10.55
N TRP A 12 -20.67 -15.53 -10.96
CA TRP A 12 -21.04 -16.83 -11.52
C TRP A 12 -20.01 -17.88 -11.15
N THR A 13 -20.41 -19.14 -11.23
CA THR A 13 -19.54 -20.28 -10.91
C THR A 13 -19.52 -21.24 -12.09
N ASP A 14 -18.38 -21.85 -12.37
CA ASP A 14 -18.30 -23.07 -13.16
C ASP A 14 -18.00 -24.29 -12.25
N THR A 15 -17.63 -25.43 -12.82
CA THR A 15 -17.36 -26.65 -12.05
C THR A 15 -16.12 -26.59 -11.16
N ALA A 16 -15.18 -25.66 -11.40
CA ALA A 16 -13.90 -25.59 -10.71
C ALA A 16 -13.60 -24.21 -10.09
N HIS A 17 -14.27 -23.15 -10.54
CA HIS A 17 -13.95 -21.77 -10.20
C HIS A 17 -15.21 -20.96 -9.89
N ALA A 18 -15.03 -19.97 -9.01
CA ALA A 18 -15.95 -18.87 -8.84
C ALA A 18 -15.36 -17.63 -9.53
N TYR A 19 -16.22 -16.90 -10.21
CA TYR A 19 -15.88 -15.69 -10.95
C TYR A 19 -16.70 -14.51 -10.45
N ARG A 20 -16.08 -13.33 -10.51
CA ARG A 20 -16.73 -12.05 -10.26
C ARG A 20 -16.31 -11.05 -11.32
N ALA A 21 -17.28 -10.32 -11.85
CA ALA A 21 -17.06 -9.12 -12.66
C ALA A 21 -17.61 -7.89 -11.93
N GLU A 22 -16.78 -6.87 -11.80
CA GLU A 22 -17.16 -5.58 -11.19
C GLU A 22 -17.11 -4.49 -12.25
N LEU A 23 -18.23 -3.79 -12.45
CA LEU A 23 -18.31 -2.63 -13.33
C LEU A 23 -18.22 -1.36 -12.48
N THR A 24 -17.22 -0.53 -12.76
CA THR A 24 -17.01 0.74 -12.07
C THR A 24 -17.11 1.92 -13.04
N GLU A 25 -17.36 3.11 -12.47
CA GLU A 25 -17.31 4.37 -13.19
C GLU A 25 -15.95 4.59 -13.87
N PHE A 26 -15.97 5.12 -15.09
CA PHE A 26 -14.75 5.53 -15.79
C PHE A 26 -14.20 6.83 -15.19
N VAL A 27 -12.94 6.81 -14.76
CA VAL A 27 -12.24 7.99 -14.25
C VAL A 27 -11.32 8.51 -15.36
N ASP A 28 -11.56 9.74 -15.80
CA ASP A 28 -10.79 10.42 -16.85
C ASP A 28 -9.60 11.25 -16.31
N GLU A 29 -9.40 11.23 -14.99
CA GLU A 29 -8.29 11.91 -14.33
C GLU A 29 -6.95 11.19 -14.56
N PRO A 30 -5.86 11.91 -14.83
CA PRO A 30 -4.54 11.30 -14.96
C PRO A 30 -4.09 10.64 -13.65
N VAL A 31 -3.53 9.42 -13.75
CA VAL A 31 -2.76 8.77 -12.68
C VAL A 31 -1.47 9.53 -12.38
N LEU A 32 -0.93 9.39 -11.17
CA LEU A 32 0.34 10.02 -10.79
C LEU A 32 1.53 9.44 -11.57
N SER A 33 1.46 8.15 -11.89
CA SER A 33 2.49 7.42 -12.64
C SER A 33 1.83 6.27 -13.40
N ALA A 34 2.38 5.89 -14.54
CA ALA A 34 1.94 4.67 -15.24
C ALA A 34 2.52 3.38 -14.59
N ASP A 35 3.53 3.51 -13.73
CA ASP A 35 4.20 2.43 -13.02
C ASP A 35 3.98 2.57 -11.50
N PRO A 36 3.76 1.47 -10.75
CA PRO A 36 3.69 1.48 -9.29
C PRO A 36 4.87 2.20 -8.62
N VAL A 37 6.09 1.95 -9.12
CA VAL A 37 7.33 2.55 -8.63
C VAL A 37 7.50 3.93 -9.23
N LEU A 38 7.49 4.93 -8.35
CA LEU A 38 7.74 6.29 -8.74
C LEU A 38 9.24 6.53 -8.92
N ARG A 39 9.66 6.72 -10.17
CA ARG A 39 11.06 6.98 -10.56
C ARG A 39 11.38 8.44 -10.85
N GLU A 40 10.34 9.25 -11.01
CA GLU A 40 10.46 10.69 -11.26
C GLU A 40 9.81 11.46 -10.11
N GLU A 41 10.36 12.62 -9.79
CA GLU A 41 9.80 13.48 -8.75
C GLU A 41 8.45 14.07 -9.18
N VAL A 42 7.49 14.11 -8.27
CA VAL A 42 6.18 14.72 -8.50
C VAL A 42 5.88 15.79 -7.46
N GLU A 43 5.48 16.96 -7.95
CA GLU A 43 5.05 18.07 -7.11
C GLU A 43 3.58 17.90 -6.72
N LEU A 44 3.35 17.36 -5.53
CA LEU A 44 2.00 17.17 -4.98
C LEU A 44 1.56 18.40 -4.18
N SER A 45 0.28 18.71 -4.13
CA SER A 45 -0.21 19.83 -3.33
C SER A 45 -0.53 19.40 -1.88
N THR A 46 -0.55 20.34 -0.93
CA THR A 46 -1.06 20.06 0.43
C THR A 46 -2.51 19.56 0.40
N ALA A 47 -3.33 20.03 -0.54
CA ALA A 47 -4.68 19.55 -0.73
C ALA A 47 -4.73 18.07 -1.13
N TRP A 48 -3.81 17.63 -2.00
CA TRP A 48 -3.67 16.21 -2.37
C TRP A 48 -3.35 15.34 -1.15
N PHE A 49 -2.37 15.73 -0.33
CA PHE A 49 -2.03 15.01 0.90
C PHE A 49 -3.19 14.98 1.91
N SER A 50 -3.94 16.08 2.02
CA SER A 50 -5.14 16.11 2.86
C SER A 50 -6.22 15.15 2.37
N ALA A 51 -6.42 15.05 1.05
CA ALA A 51 -7.37 14.12 0.45
C ALA A 51 -6.94 12.65 0.66
N VAL A 52 -5.65 12.34 0.46
CA VAL A 52 -5.10 11.00 0.72
C VAL A 52 -5.26 10.60 2.18
N ARG A 53 -4.89 11.47 3.13
CA ARG A 53 -5.08 11.19 4.56
C ARG A 53 -6.54 10.94 4.92
N ALA A 54 -7.46 11.76 4.39
CA ALA A 54 -8.89 11.57 4.62
C ALA A 54 -9.39 10.24 4.03
N THR A 55 -8.88 9.85 2.86
CA THR A 55 -9.17 8.56 2.24
C THR A 55 -8.64 7.40 3.09
N LEU A 56 -7.37 7.41 3.50
CA LEU A 56 -6.80 6.37 4.36
C LEU A 56 -7.59 6.21 5.67
N ALA A 57 -7.97 7.33 6.31
CA ALA A 57 -8.81 7.30 7.50
C ALA A 57 -10.22 6.74 7.24
N THR A 58 -10.80 7.02 6.06
CA THR A 58 -12.10 6.47 5.66
C THR A 58 -12.01 4.96 5.46
N VAL A 59 -10.98 4.49 4.75
CA VAL A 59 -10.75 3.07 4.47
C VAL A 59 -10.49 2.31 5.77
N ALA A 60 -9.61 2.82 6.64
CA ALA A 60 -9.28 2.20 7.93
C ALA A 60 -10.51 1.97 8.84
N ALA A 61 -11.56 2.80 8.71
CA ALA A 61 -12.78 2.68 9.49
C ALA A 61 -13.76 1.62 8.95
N VAL A 62 -13.54 1.07 7.76
CA VAL A 62 -14.41 0.05 7.15
C VAL A 62 -14.25 -1.27 7.91
N ARG A 63 -15.38 -1.87 8.28
CA ARG A 63 -15.42 -3.24 8.83
C ARG A 63 -15.65 -4.23 7.70
N THR A 64 -14.80 -5.26 7.65
CA THR A 64 -14.83 -6.29 6.61
C THR A 64 -14.27 -7.60 7.15
N ASP A 65 -14.63 -8.71 6.51
CA ASP A 65 -14.03 -10.03 6.70
C ASP A 65 -12.96 -10.35 5.64
N ARG A 66 -12.83 -9.50 4.62
CA ARG A 66 -11.75 -9.57 3.63
C ARG A 66 -10.41 -9.38 4.31
N ILE A 67 -9.41 -10.12 3.86
CA ILE A 67 -8.06 -10.07 4.40
C ILE A 67 -7.10 -9.76 3.26
N ALA A 68 -6.42 -8.62 3.35
CA ALA A 68 -5.37 -8.25 2.40
C ALA A 68 -4.05 -8.91 2.77
N VAL A 69 -3.70 -8.91 4.07
CA VAL A 69 -2.46 -9.52 4.58
C VAL A 69 -2.76 -10.42 5.77
N ARG A 70 -2.09 -11.57 5.85
CA ARG A 70 -2.28 -12.57 6.91
C ARG A 70 -1.08 -12.64 7.83
N GLN A 71 -1.29 -12.78 9.15
CA GLN A 71 -0.19 -12.95 10.12
C GLN A 71 0.68 -14.17 9.77
N GLU A 72 0.08 -15.27 9.29
CA GLU A 72 0.82 -16.48 8.91
C GLU A 72 1.75 -16.25 7.70
N TRP A 73 1.39 -15.32 6.82
CA TRP A 73 2.30 -14.88 5.76
C TRP A 73 3.39 -13.99 6.33
N ILE A 74 3.06 -13.03 7.21
CA ILE A 74 4.02 -12.13 7.87
C ILE A 74 5.10 -12.92 8.61
N ASP A 75 4.70 -13.91 9.41
CA ASP A 75 5.57 -14.74 10.24
C ASP A 75 6.62 -15.51 9.42
N ARG A 76 6.29 -15.84 8.16
CA ARG A 76 7.17 -16.54 7.23
C ARG A 76 7.99 -15.56 6.37
N ALA A 77 7.33 -14.58 5.76
CA ALA A 77 7.91 -13.74 4.73
C ALA A 77 8.87 -12.69 5.31
N VAL A 78 8.53 -12.06 6.44
CA VAL A 78 9.37 -10.99 6.99
C VAL A 78 10.79 -11.49 7.32
N PRO A 79 10.99 -12.59 8.06
CA PRO A 79 12.34 -13.10 8.32
C PRO A 79 13.06 -13.54 7.05
N GLN A 80 12.33 -14.17 6.13
CA GLN A 80 12.89 -14.67 4.88
C GLN A 80 13.45 -13.56 3.99
N PHE A 81 12.72 -12.46 3.82
CA PHE A 81 13.07 -11.42 2.85
C PHE A 81 13.79 -10.22 3.47
N THR A 82 13.60 -9.96 4.77
CA THR A 82 14.24 -8.81 5.43
C THR A 82 15.43 -9.20 6.32
N GLY A 83 15.52 -10.46 6.76
CA GLY A 83 16.49 -10.91 7.76
C GLY A 83 16.15 -10.48 9.20
N HIS A 84 15.05 -9.77 9.43
CA HIS A 84 14.59 -9.32 10.75
C HIS A 84 13.43 -10.18 11.27
N PRO A 85 13.23 -10.28 12.59
CA PRO A 85 12.10 -11.00 13.15
C PRO A 85 10.75 -10.47 12.65
N ALA A 86 9.81 -11.37 12.39
CA ALA A 86 8.44 -10.98 12.04
C ALA A 86 7.79 -10.21 13.20
N PRO A 87 7.12 -9.09 12.93
CA PRO A 87 6.36 -8.38 13.95
C PRO A 87 5.05 -9.14 14.23
N HIS A 88 4.67 -9.21 15.50
CA HIS A 88 3.30 -9.59 15.86
C HIS A 88 2.39 -8.36 15.68
N ILE A 89 1.37 -8.47 14.82
CA ILE A 89 0.51 -7.33 14.49
C ILE A 89 -0.64 -7.24 15.50
N GLU A 90 -0.55 -6.24 16.37
CA GLU A 90 -1.56 -5.97 17.40
C GLU A 90 -2.77 -5.18 16.88
N VAL A 91 -2.56 -4.35 15.85
CA VAL A 91 -3.59 -3.44 15.32
C VAL A 91 -3.79 -3.69 13.83
N TRP A 92 -4.99 -4.18 13.51
CA TRP A 92 -5.46 -4.46 12.16
C TRP A 92 -6.49 -3.41 11.76
N GLU A 93 -6.34 -2.85 10.56
CA GLU A 93 -7.27 -1.89 9.97
C GLU A 93 -7.57 -2.32 8.53
N CYS A 94 -8.70 -1.90 7.99
CA CYS A 94 -8.97 -2.10 6.58
C CYS A 94 -8.02 -1.23 5.76
N ALA A 95 -7.46 -1.80 4.70
CA ALA A 95 -6.52 -1.16 3.79
C ALA A 95 -6.97 -1.38 2.34
N HIS A 96 -6.53 -0.50 1.45
CA HIS A 96 -6.62 -0.67 0.01
C HIS A 96 -5.83 -1.90 -0.46
N GLY A 97 -4.68 -2.15 0.16
CA GLY A 97 -3.85 -3.33 -0.11
C GLY A 97 -2.88 -3.16 -1.28
N ASP A 98 -3.14 -2.20 -2.18
CA ASP A 98 -2.27 -1.88 -3.32
C ASP A 98 -2.14 -0.36 -3.55
N PHE A 99 -1.73 0.37 -2.50
CA PHE A 99 -1.78 1.84 -2.45
C PHE A 99 -0.48 2.48 -2.96
N HIS A 100 -0.36 2.65 -4.28
CA HIS A 100 0.83 3.22 -4.95
C HIS A 100 0.47 4.23 -6.06
N ALA A 101 1.48 4.86 -6.67
CA ALA A 101 1.30 5.98 -7.61
C ALA A 101 0.42 5.64 -8.83
N ALA A 102 0.49 4.40 -9.36
CA ALA A 102 -0.37 4.00 -10.48
C ALA A 102 -1.85 3.83 -10.13
N ASN A 103 -2.20 3.67 -8.85
CA ASN A 103 -3.58 3.54 -8.37
C ASN A 103 -4.11 4.85 -7.78
N LEU A 104 -3.37 5.96 -7.95
CA LEU A 104 -3.72 7.28 -7.44
C LEU A 104 -3.74 8.29 -8.56
N THR A 105 -4.81 9.06 -8.66
CA THR A 105 -4.88 10.18 -9.61
C THR A 105 -4.20 11.43 -9.06
N THR A 106 -3.90 12.36 -9.96
CA THR A 106 -3.45 13.74 -9.63
C THR A 106 -4.42 14.50 -8.73
N SER A 107 -5.68 14.05 -8.64
CA SER A 107 -6.71 14.59 -7.75
C SER A 107 -7.06 13.64 -6.59
N ALA A 108 -6.16 12.71 -6.27
CA ALA A 108 -6.26 11.75 -5.16
C ALA A 108 -7.48 10.82 -5.20
N THR A 109 -7.99 10.52 -6.41
CA THR A 109 -8.94 9.43 -6.61
C THR A 109 -8.18 8.11 -6.53
N VAL A 110 -8.72 7.17 -5.76
CA VAL A 110 -8.12 5.83 -5.57
C VAL A 110 -8.79 4.85 -6.52
N LEU A 111 -7.97 4.17 -7.32
CA LEU A 111 -8.35 3.19 -8.32
C LEU A 111 -7.98 1.78 -7.83
N ASP A 112 -8.44 0.77 -8.57
CA ASP A 112 -8.07 -0.64 -8.41
C ASP A 112 -8.30 -1.27 -7.02
N TRP A 113 -9.58 -1.50 -6.72
CA TRP A 113 -10.04 -1.98 -5.41
C TRP A 113 -10.11 -3.52 -5.30
N GLU A 114 -9.29 -4.29 -6.02
CA GLU A 114 -9.38 -5.75 -5.94
C GLU A 114 -8.72 -6.34 -4.68
N GLY A 115 -7.62 -5.71 -4.21
CA GLY A 115 -6.78 -6.20 -3.11
C GLY A 115 -7.22 -5.81 -1.69
N TRP A 116 -8.29 -5.04 -1.55
CA TRP A 116 -8.64 -4.44 -0.25
C TRP A 116 -9.09 -5.46 0.82
N GLY A 117 -8.79 -5.14 2.07
CA GLY A 117 -9.14 -5.97 3.22
C GLY A 117 -8.33 -5.60 4.47
N MET A 118 -8.41 -6.43 5.50
CA MET A 118 -7.66 -6.25 6.74
C MET A 118 -6.15 -6.37 6.50
N ALA A 119 -5.39 -5.40 6.99
CA ALA A 119 -3.92 -5.32 6.96
C ALA A 119 -3.39 -4.63 8.23
N PRO A 120 -2.07 -4.65 8.51
CA PRO A 120 -1.49 -3.90 9.61
C PRO A 120 -1.80 -2.41 9.53
N ARG A 121 -2.08 -1.76 10.67
CA ARG A 121 -2.27 -0.29 10.69
C ARG A 121 -1.07 0.44 10.07
N GLY A 122 -1.36 1.30 9.09
CA GLY A 122 -0.35 2.04 8.32
C GLY A 122 0.14 1.33 7.06
N TYR A 123 -0.41 0.18 6.68
CA TYR A 123 -0.01 -0.61 5.50
C TYR A 123 0.01 0.20 4.20
N ASP A 124 -1.10 0.86 3.85
CA ASP A 124 -1.19 1.66 2.62
C ASP A 124 -0.23 2.85 2.61
N ALA A 125 -0.03 3.50 3.77
CA ALA A 125 0.94 4.58 3.89
C ALA A 125 2.39 4.08 3.68
N ALA A 126 2.68 2.87 4.18
CA ALA A 126 3.97 2.23 4.00
C ALA A 126 4.19 1.80 2.54
N LEU A 127 3.17 1.24 1.86
CA LEU A 127 3.21 0.94 0.42
C LEU A 127 3.57 2.17 -0.40
N LEU A 128 2.83 3.28 -0.18
CA LEU A 128 3.06 4.51 -0.93
C LEU A 128 4.49 5.01 -0.79
N VAL A 129 5.02 5.03 0.43
CA VAL A 129 6.40 5.47 0.70
C VAL A 129 7.42 4.49 0.12
N ALA A 130 7.19 3.17 0.23
CA ALA A 130 8.11 2.16 -0.26
C ALA A 130 8.24 2.18 -1.78
N TYR A 131 7.12 2.22 -2.50
CA TYR A 131 7.09 2.36 -3.96
C TYR A 131 7.68 3.70 -4.45
N SER A 132 7.74 4.72 -3.61
CA SER A 132 8.23 6.04 -4.00
C SER A 132 9.73 6.24 -3.78
N GLN A 133 10.47 5.27 -3.23
CA GLN A 133 11.86 5.52 -2.79
C GLN A 133 12.86 5.89 -3.90
N LEU A 134 12.53 5.68 -5.18
CA LEU A 134 13.37 6.11 -6.31
C LEU A 134 13.15 7.58 -6.71
N ALA A 135 12.13 8.24 -6.13
CA ALA A 135 11.89 9.68 -6.16
C ALA A 135 12.11 10.26 -4.74
N PRO A 136 13.37 10.45 -4.30
CA PRO A 136 13.71 10.70 -2.90
C PRO A 136 13.05 11.95 -2.28
N HIS A 137 12.86 13.03 -3.05
CA HIS A 137 12.22 14.25 -2.52
C HIS A 137 10.73 14.01 -2.28
N THR A 138 10.06 13.36 -3.24
CA THR A 138 8.65 12.98 -3.12
C THR A 138 8.45 11.98 -1.98
N ALA A 139 9.29 10.94 -1.88
CA ALA A 139 9.21 9.95 -0.81
C ALA A 139 9.42 10.55 0.58
N ALA A 140 10.39 11.47 0.72
CA ALA A 140 10.63 12.16 1.98
C ALA A 140 9.41 13.01 2.39
N ARG A 141 8.78 13.67 1.42
CA ARG A 141 7.56 14.45 1.65
C ARG A 141 6.37 13.57 2.02
N MET A 142 6.12 12.48 1.30
CA MET A 142 5.07 11.50 1.61
C MET A 142 5.24 10.95 3.04
N ARG A 143 6.47 10.59 3.42
CA ARG A 143 6.76 10.14 4.78
C ARG A 143 6.48 11.22 5.83
N HIS A 144 6.85 12.48 5.55
CA HIS A 144 6.60 13.60 6.48
C HIS A 144 5.10 13.86 6.69
N GLU A 145 4.34 13.88 5.60
CA GLU A 145 2.89 14.13 5.60
C GLU A 145 2.10 12.98 6.25
N LEU A 146 2.63 11.75 6.22
CA LEU A 146 2.02 10.53 6.78
C LEU A 146 2.71 10.03 8.06
N ARG A 147 3.51 10.89 8.72
CA ARG A 147 4.31 10.51 9.89
C ARG A 147 3.47 10.03 11.08
N ASP A 148 2.23 10.49 11.20
CA ASP A 148 1.29 10.07 12.24
C ASP A 148 0.89 8.60 12.10
N LEU A 149 0.94 8.05 10.87
CA LEU A 149 0.77 6.63 10.61
C LEU A 149 2.11 5.88 10.71
N LEU A 150 3.17 6.44 10.14
CA LEU A 150 4.45 5.74 9.93
C LEU A 150 5.41 5.78 11.13
N ASP A 151 5.48 6.89 11.87
CA ASP A 151 6.39 7.05 13.02
C ASP A 151 5.76 6.50 14.33
N THR A 152 5.04 5.38 14.23
CA THR A 152 4.43 4.64 15.34
C THR A 152 4.99 3.21 15.41
N SER A 153 4.74 2.45 16.48
CA SER A 153 5.12 1.03 16.53
C SER A 153 4.41 0.21 15.44
N ALA A 154 3.11 0.44 15.26
CA ALA A 154 2.32 -0.19 14.21
C ALA A 154 2.80 0.20 12.80
N GLY A 155 3.08 1.48 12.56
CA GLY A 155 3.60 1.97 11.28
C GLY A 155 4.97 1.40 10.91
N ARG A 156 5.88 1.23 11.89
CA ARG A 156 7.15 0.55 11.67
C ARG A 156 6.95 -0.94 11.35
N ALA A 157 6.06 -1.61 12.07
CA ALA A 157 5.72 -3.00 11.76
C ALA A 157 5.13 -3.13 10.34
N ALA A 158 4.20 -2.26 9.96
CA ALA A 158 3.63 -2.21 8.62
C ALA A 158 4.70 -1.94 7.54
N THR A 159 5.65 -1.03 7.81
CA THR A 159 6.78 -0.77 6.90
C THR A 159 7.64 -2.01 6.68
N LEU A 160 7.92 -2.77 7.75
CA LEU A 160 8.70 -4.01 7.65
C LEU A 160 7.95 -5.09 6.85
N VAL A 161 6.64 -5.21 7.07
CA VAL A 161 5.74 -6.11 6.32
C VAL A 161 5.72 -5.75 4.83
N VAL A 162 5.52 -4.47 4.48
CA VAL A 162 5.52 -3.99 3.10
C VAL A 162 6.88 -4.22 2.43
N CYS A 163 7.98 -3.93 3.11
CA CYS A 163 9.30 -4.18 2.53
C CYS A 163 9.52 -5.67 2.26
N ALA A 164 9.04 -6.57 3.12
CA ALA A 164 9.09 -8.01 2.86
C ALA A 164 8.28 -8.42 1.63
N ASP A 165 7.09 -7.84 1.45
CA ASP A 165 6.24 -8.07 0.27
C ASP A 165 6.94 -7.64 -1.02
N LEU A 166 7.45 -6.41 -1.04
CA LEU A 166 8.13 -5.86 -2.21
C LEU A 166 9.47 -6.54 -2.51
N LEU A 167 10.22 -6.95 -1.49
CA LEU A 167 11.44 -7.76 -1.66
C LEU A 167 11.10 -9.17 -2.16
N GLN A 168 9.97 -9.75 -1.74
CA GLN A 168 9.48 -11.01 -2.28
C GLN A 168 9.15 -10.88 -3.78
N SER A 169 8.44 -9.84 -4.19
CA SER A 169 8.14 -9.56 -5.61
C SER A 169 9.42 -9.29 -6.41
N ALA A 170 10.35 -8.49 -5.87
CA ALA A 170 11.65 -8.24 -6.51
C ALA A 170 12.48 -9.51 -6.70
N SER A 171 12.40 -10.49 -5.79
CA SER A 171 13.05 -11.79 -5.96
C SER A 171 12.55 -12.60 -7.17
N ARG A 172 11.39 -12.21 -7.73
CA ARG A 172 10.77 -12.80 -8.93
C ARG A 172 10.92 -11.94 -10.19
N GLY A 173 11.58 -10.78 -10.07
CA GLY A 173 11.87 -9.88 -11.18
C GLY A 173 11.10 -8.56 -11.18
N ASP A 174 10.23 -8.32 -10.20
CA ASP A 174 9.43 -7.09 -10.16
C ASP A 174 10.24 -5.92 -9.55
N HIS A 175 10.45 -4.86 -10.34
CA HIS A 175 11.13 -3.64 -9.88
C HIS A 175 12.45 -3.87 -9.11
N PRO A 176 13.42 -4.62 -9.68
CA PRO A 176 14.66 -4.98 -8.98
C PRO A 176 15.50 -3.76 -8.55
N ASP A 177 15.34 -2.63 -9.23
CA ASP A 177 15.96 -1.34 -8.92
C ASP A 177 15.53 -0.75 -7.57
N LEU A 178 14.38 -1.17 -7.02
CA LEU A 178 13.89 -0.72 -5.71
C LEU A 178 14.58 -1.43 -4.53
N THR A 179 15.13 -2.62 -4.75
CA THR A 179 15.67 -3.53 -3.71
C THR A 179 16.60 -2.83 -2.71
N GLY A 180 17.55 -2.02 -3.19
CA GLY A 180 18.50 -1.32 -2.33
C GLY A 180 17.79 -0.35 -1.37
N LYS A 181 16.76 0.36 -1.85
CA LYS A 181 15.97 1.29 -1.05
C LYS A 181 15.02 0.60 -0.07
N LEU A 182 14.53 -0.58 -0.41
CA LEU A 182 13.75 -1.40 0.52
C LEU A 182 14.61 -1.85 1.70
N HIS A 183 15.85 -2.28 1.48
CA HIS A 183 16.76 -2.61 2.59
C HIS A 183 17.06 -1.38 3.47
N GLU A 184 17.26 -0.20 2.89
CA GLU A 184 17.39 1.05 3.68
C GLU A 184 16.13 1.36 4.53
N LEU A 185 14.92 1.07 4.02
CA LEU A 185 13.67 1.19 4.79
C LEU A 185 13.58 0.15 5.91
N VAL A 186 13.93 -1.10 5.63
CA VAL A 186 13.96 -2.21 6.61
C VAL A 186 14.82 -1.83 7.81
N GLU A 187 16.07 -1.39 7.58
CA GLU A 187 16.98 -1.02 8.66
C GLU A 187 16.45 0.14 9.51
N ARG A 188 15.81 1.13 8.88
CA ARG A 188 15.15 2.25 9.59
C ARG A 188 13.96 1.79 10.42
N ALA A 189 13.16 0.85 9.91
CA ALA A 189 11.97 0.34 10.59
C ALA A 189 12.31 -0.60 11.76
N ALA A 190 13.39 -1.38 11.62
CA ALA A 190 13.85 -2.33 12.63
C ALA A 190 14.57 -1.68 13.83
N GLN A 191 15.05 -0.44 13.68
CA GLN A 191 15.67 0.31 14.77
C GLN A 191 14.68 0.55 15.91
N LYS A 192 15.00 0.01 17.11
CA LYS A 192 14.29 0.36 18.35
C LYS A 192 14.68 1.78 18.75
N ARG A 193 13.69 2.66 18.94
CA ARG A 193 13.89 3.90 19.70
C ARG A 193 13.89 3.60 21.19
#